data_AF-A0A960TS50-F1
#
_entry.id   AF-A0A960TS50-F1
#
_cell.length_a   1.000
_cell.length_b   1.000
_cell.length_c   1.000
_cell.angle_alpha   90.00
_cell.angle_beta   90.00
_cell.angle_gamma   90.00
#
_symmetry.space_group_name_H-M   'P 1'
#
loop_
_entity.id
_entity.type
_entity.pdbx_description
1 polymer ?
#
loop_
_entity_poly.entity_id
_entity_poly.type
_entity_poly.pdbx_seq_one_letter_code
_entity_poly.pdbx_strand_id
1 'polypeptide(L)'
;MGAKKHYFYDKPILADQEHEYIESLLKKYKHEDATEELQKKIWDELQWEKHLGNISIPFKVVLRKDEYGRYPPSVEVILDTKL
;
A
#
# COMPACT_ATOMS: atom_id res chain seq x y z
N MET A 1 -13.26 25.67 -7.66
CA MET A 1 -12.42 25.00 -8.68
C MET A 1 -12.62 23.50 -8.50
N GLY A 2 -13.34 22.87 -9.43
CA GLY A 2 -13.80 21.49 -9.31
C GLY A 2 -12.69 20.47 -9.56
N ALA A 3 -12.44 19.61 -8.58
CA ALA A 3 -11.65 18.41 -8.77
C ALA A 3 -12.41 17.47 -9.72
N LYS A 4 -11.87 17.26 -10.92
CA LYS A 4 -12.38 16.27 -11.88
C LYS A 4 -12.13 14.88 -11.30
N LYS A 5 -13.09 14.36 -10.52
CA LYS A 5 -13.21 12.93 -10.23
C LYS A 5 -13.70 12.27 -11.51
N HIS A 6 -12.81 11.64 -12.25
CA HIS A 6 -13.20 10.85 -13.41
C HIS A 6 -13.70 9.50 -12.89
N TYR A 7 -15.02 9.31 -12.94
CA TYR A 7 -15.70 8.09 -12.55
C TYR A 7 -15.69 7.13 -13.74
N PHE A 8 -14.95 6.03 -13.65
CA PHE A 8 -15.14 4.88 -14.53
C PHE A 8 -15.09 3.61 -13.66
N TYR A 9 -16.21 2.88 -13.69
CA TYR A 9 -16.55 1.65 -12.98
C TYR A 9 -17.13 1.76 -11.56
N ASP A 10 -18.19 0.98 -11.40
CA ASP A 10 -19.13 0.75 -10.29
C ASP A 10 -18.49 0.28 -8.95
N LYS A 11 -17.25 0.68 -8.64
CA LYS A 11 -16.46 0.16 -7.50
C LYS A 11 -15.72 1.19 -6.61
N PRO A 12 -16.14 2.47 -6.47
CA PRO A 12 -15.39 3.41 -5.62
C PRO A 12 -15.34 2.96 -4.15
N ILE A 13 -16.36 2.26 -3.67
CA ILE A 13 -16.46 1.80 -2.29
C ILE A 13 -15.46 0.67 -2.00
N LEU A 14 -15.27 -0.26 -2.93
CA LEU A 14 -14.31 -1.36 -2.77
C LEU A 14 -12.87 -0.84 -2.74
N ALA A 15 -12.55 0.13 -3.60
CA ALA A 15 -11.23 0.74 -3.60
C ALA A 15 -10.94 1.53 -2.31
N ASP A 16 -11.91 2.29 -1.79
CA ASP A 16 -11.79 2.99 -0.50
C ASP A 16 -11.64 2.00 0.66
N GLN A 17 -12.45 0.93 0.68
CA GLN A 17 -12.41 -0.12 1.70
C GLN A 17 -11.09 -0.89 1.70
N GLU A 18 -10.60 -1.31 0.53
CA GLU A 18 -9.29 -1.96 0.39
C GLU A 18 -8.16 -1.01 0.82
N HIS A 19 -8.27 0.28 0.49
CA HIS A 19 -7.30 1.29 0.88
C HIS A 19 -7.26 1.50 2.40
N GLU A 20 -8.42 1.65 3.04
CA GLU A 20 -8.53 1.72 4.51
C GLU A 20 -8.02 0.45 5.19
N TYR A 21 -8.30 -0.73 4.61
CA TYR A 21 -7.84 -2.01 5.14
C TYR A 21 -6.31 -2.12 5.08
N ILE A 22 -5.71 -1.81 3.94
CA ILE A 22 -4.26 -1.79 3.75
C ILE A 22 -3.62 -0.74 4.68
N GLU A 23 -4.21 0.46 4.80
CA GLU A 23 -3.70 1.48 5.72
C GLU A 23 -3.74 1.00 7.18
N SER A 24 -4.81 0.33 7.59
CA SER A 24 -4.95 -0.24 8.93
C SER A 24 -3.92 -1.35 9.20
N LEU A 25 -3.64 -2.17 8.19
CA LEU A 25 -2.63 -3.22 8.24
C LEU A 25 -1.22 -2.63 8.37
N LEU A 26 -0.91 -1.61 7.57
CA LEU A 26 0.37 -0.89 7.58
C LEU A 26 0.59 -0.03 8.84
N LYS A 27 -0.48 0.40 9.53
CA LYS A 27 -0.35 1.13 10.81
C LYS A 27 0.43 0.34 11.85
N LYS A 28 0.36 -0.99 11.84
CA LYS A 28 1.13 -1.86 12.74
C LYS A 28 2.64 -1.71 12.53
N TYR A 29 3.04 -1.45 11.29
CA TYR A 29 4.42 -1.35 10.84
C TYR A 29 4.97 0.08 10.86
N LYS A 30 4.15 1.08 11.20
CA LYS A 30 4.51 2.52 11.20
C LYS A 30 5.66 2.87 12.14
N HIS A 31 5.91 2.05 13.16
CA HIS A 31 6.97 2.25 14.15
C HIS A 31 8.16 1.31 13.97
N GLU A 32 8.14 0.39 13.00
CA GLU A 32 9.27 -0.49 12.72
C GLU A 32 10.28 0.17 11.76
N ASP A 33 11.56 -0.16 11.94
CA ASP A 33 12.61 0.26 11.04
C ASP A 33 12.37 -0.32 9.64
N ALA A 34 12.44 0.56 8.63
CA ALA A 34 12.30 0.18 7.24
C ALA A 34 13.51 -0.64 6.77
N THR A 35 13.43 -1.93 7.03
CA THR A 35 14.40 -2.95 6.67
C THR A 35 13.86 -3.80 5.52
N GLU A 36 14.74 -4.55 4.88
CA GLU A 36 14.34 -5.53 3.86
C GLU A 36 13.45 -6.64 4.45
N GLU A 37 13.63 -6.95 5.74
CA GLU A 37 12.76 -7.86 6.48
C GLU A 37 11.34 -7.31 6.61
N LEU A 38 11.20 -6.03 6.99
CA LEU A 38 9.90 -5.37 7.08
C LEU A 38 9.21 -5.31 5.71
N GLN A 39 9.96 -4.96 4.66
CA GLN A 39 9.46 -4.95 3.29
C GLN A 39 8.92 -6.33 2.87
N LYS A 40 9.66 -7.41 3.17
CA LYS A 40 9.22 -8.78 2.90
C LYS A 40 7.98 -9.16 3.69
N LYS A 41 7.92 -8.84 4.98
CA LYS A 41 6.74 -9.11 5.82
C LYS A 41 5.49 -8.44 5.25
N ILE A 42 5.58 -7.15 4.96
CA ILE A 42 4.47 -6.37 4.37
C ILE A 42 4.05 -6.99 3.04
N TRP A 43 5.00 -7.35 2.18
CA TRP A 43 4.71 -8.00 0.91
C TRP A 43 4.00 -9.34 1.07
N ASP A 44 4.45 -10.18 1.99
CA ASP A 44 3.89 -11.50 2.27
C ASP A 44 2.46 -11.38 2.82
N GLU A 45 2.22 -10.47 3.78
CA GLU A 45 0.89 -10.20 4.33
C GLU A 45 -0.07 -9.69 3.25
N LEU A 46 0.35 -8.71 2.44
CA LEU A 46 -0.50 -8.19 1.36
C LEU A 46 -0.77 -9.27 0.29
N GLN A 47 0.20 -10.14 0.00
CA GLN A 47 0.01 -11.29 -0.89
C GLN A 47 -0.97 -12.31 -0.31
N TRP A 48 -0.90 -12.57 0.99
CA TRP A 48 -1.82 -13.44 1.69
C TRP A 48 -3.24 -12.90 1.67
N GLU A 49 -3.43 -11.62 1.99
CA GLU A 49 -4.74 -10.96 1.92
C GLU A 49 -5.29 -10.93 0.50
N LYS A 50 -4.43 -10.80 -0.51
CA LYS A 50 -4.80 -10.97 -1.92
C LYS A 50 -5.24 -12.39 -2.25
N HIS A 51 -4.55 -13.39 -1.71
CA HIS A 51 -4.91 -14.79 -1.88
C HIS A 51 -6.27 -15.11 -1.22
N LEU A 52 -6.56 -14.50 -0.07
CA LEU A 52 -7.86 -14.61 0.62
C LEU A 52 -9.00 -13.87 -0.11
N GLY A 53 -8.68 -12.99 -1.06
CA GLY A 53 -9.65 -12.17 -1.78
C GLY A 53 -10.05 -10.87 -1.07
N ASN A 54 -9.35 -10.51 0.01
CA ASN A 54 -9.56 -9.24 0.73
C ASN A 54 -8.96 -8.06 -0.05
N ILE A 55 -7.88 -8.28 -0.79
CA ILE A 55 -7.25 -7.30 -1.67
C ILE A 55 -7.29 -7.81 -3.10
N SER A 56 -7.98 -7.11 -3.98
CA SER A 56 -8.01 -7.38 -5.41
C SER A 56 -7.13 -6.39 -6.20
N ILE A 57 -6.82 -5.22 -5.63
CA ILE A 57 -6.02 -4.17 -6.28
C ILE A 57 -4.55 -4.62 -6.41
N PRO A 58 -3.90 -4.42 -7.57
CA PRO A 58 -2.47 -4.66 -7.70
C PRO A 58 -1.67 -3.66 -6.85
N PHE A 59 -0.68 -4.16 -6.12
CA PHE A 59 0.16 -3.35 -5.24
C PHE A 59 1.65 -3.65 -5.47
N LYS A 60 2.49 -2.70 -5.08
CA LYS A 60 3.95 -2.80 -5.11
C LYS A 60 4.52 -2.26 -3.82
N VAL A 61 5.35 -3.06 -3.14
CA VAL A 61 6.03 -2.65 -1.91
C VAL A 61 7.47 -2.27 -2.26
N VAL A 62 7.85 -1.03 -1.97
CA VAL A 62 9.15 -0.46 -2.31
C VAL A 62 9.83 0.01 -1.04
N LEU A 63 11.07 -0.40 -0.85
CA LEU A 63 11.89 0.13 0.23
C LEU A 63 12.66 1.34 -0.29
N ARG A 64 12.30 2.53 0.18
CA ARG A 64 13.12 3.73 -0.05
C ARG A 64 14.22 3.80 0.99
N LYS A 65 15.46 3.74 0.50
CA LYS A 65 16.66 4.09 1.25
C LYS A 65 17.13 5.44 0.71
N ASP A 66 17.28 6.42 1.59
CA ASP A 66 17.80 7.72 1.21
C ASP A 66 19.33 7.64 1.16
N GLU A 67 19.93 7.76 -0.03
CA GLU A 67 21.39 7.66 -0.22
C GLU A 67 22.16 8.80 0.47
N TYR A 68 21.48 9.92 0.75
CA TYR A 68 22.07 11.09 1.41
C TYR A 68 21.87 11.10 2.92
N GLY A 69 21.18 10.09 3.48
CA GLY A 69 20.91 9.96 4.92
C GLY A 69 20.08 11.11 5.50
N ARG A 70 19.39 11.88 4.64
CA ARG A 70 18.54 13.00 5.11
C ARG A 70 17.22 12.52 5.69
N TYR A 71 16.77 11.34 5.26
CA TYR A 71 15.52 10.74 5.71
C TYR A 71 15.77 9.31 6.17
N PRO A 72 15.12 8.87 7.27
CA PRO A 72 15.15 7.47 7.64
C PRO A 72 14.61 6.62 6.49
N PRO A 73 15.13 5.40 6.28
CA PRO A 73 14.57 4.50 5.29
C PRO A 73 13.07 4.34 5.56
N SER A 74 12.29 4.19 4.49
CA SER A 74 10.83 4.14 4.56
C SER A 74 10.31 3.07 3.61
N VAL A 75 9.35 2.25 4.06
CA VAL A 75 8.66 1.31 3.19
C VAL A 75 7.43 2.01 2.61
N GLU A 76 7.35 2.10 1.29
CA GLU A 76 6.22 2.66 0.55
C GLU A 76 5.43 1.53 -0.11
N VAL A 77 4.11 1.54 0.07
CA VAL A 77 3.19 0.64 -0.65
C VAL A 77 2.46 1.45 -1.70
N ILE A 78 2.71 1.14 -2.96
CA ILE A 78 2.10 1.78 -4.11
C ILE A 78 0.97 0.89 -4.59
N LEU A 79 -0.27 1.37 -4.48
CA LEU A 79 -1.45 0.69 -4.99
C LEU A 79 -1.69 1.19 -6.42
N ASP A 80 -1.63 0.28 -7.40
CA ASP A 80 -1.90 0.59 -8.80
C ASP A 80 -3.38 0.35 -9.06
N THR A 81 -4.16 1.42 -9.12
CA THR A 81 -5.60 1.34 -9.39
C THR A 81 -5.92 1.53 -10.87
N LYS A 82 -4.99 1.26 -11.79
CA LYS A 82 -5.30 1.33 -13.24
C LYS A 82 -6.14 0.11 -13.63
N LEU A 83 -7.45 0.33 -13.68
CA LEU A 83 -8.39 -0.44 -14.47
C LEU A 83 -9.04 0.51 -15.48
#